data_AF-A0A7J4FY75-F1
#
_entry.id   AF-A0A7J4FY75-F1
#
_cell.length_a   1.000
_cell.length_b   1.000
_cell.length_c   1.000
_cell.angle_alpha   90.00
_cell.angle_beta   90.00
_cell.angle_gamma   90.00
#
_symmetry.space_group_name_H-M   'P 1'
#
loop_
_entity.id
_entity.type
_entity.pdbx_description
1 polymer ?
#
loop_
_entity_poly.entity_id
_entity_poly.type
_entity_poly.pdbx_seq_one_letter_code
_entity_poly.pdbx_strand_id
1 'polypeptide(L)'
;DFAGIAEKNFRKAEISNIDIKMKSIYKGIDEKNLDLIVLDLPEPWKVIEHAKNSLKIGGYLVSYSPSIEQSKKFYDKLQGFIAETRECLMREWDMVKVRPYSRMVAHTGFITFARLVEKEWKQKL
;
A
#
# COMPACT_ATOMS: atom_id res chain seq x y z
N ASP A 1 -3.73 17.47 13.88
CA ASP A 1 -4.13 17.24 12.48
C ASP A 1 -2.96 16.64 11.72
N PHE A 2 -3.11 15.45 11.14
CA PHE A 2 -2.02 14.74 10.43
C PHE A 2 -1.66 15.40 9.10
N ALA A 3 -2.65 15.96 8.39
CA ALA A 3 -2.41 16.61 7.09
C ALA A 3 -1.50 17.83 7.23
N GLY A 4 -1.76 18.69 8.21
CA GLY A 4 -0.90 19.85 8.49
C GLY A 4 0.53 19.47 8.93
N ILE A 5 0.70 18.34 9.63
CA ILE A 5 2.03 17.83 9.98
C ILE A 5 2.76 17.35 8.72
N ALA A 6 2.07 16.60 7.85
CA ALA A 6 2.63 16.13 6.59
C ALA A 6 3.06 17.32 5.69
N GLU A 7 2.22 18.34 5.56
CA GLU A 7 2.52 19.54 4.79
C GLU A 7 3.79 20.24 5.31
N LYS A 8 3.90 20.42 6.63
CA LYS A 8 5.09 21.01 7.25
C LYS A 8 6.35 20.18 6.97
N ASN A 9 6.25 18.86 6.98
CA ASN A 9 7.37 17.96 6.69
C ASN A 9 7.81 18.06 5.23
N PHE A 10 6.87 18.08 4.29
CA PHE A 10 7.19 18.25 2.87
C PHE A 10 7.84 19.60 2.57
N ARG A 11 7.34 20.69 3.18
CA ARG A 11 7.98 22.02 3.07
C ARG A 11 9.42 22.01 3.60
N LYS A 12 9.67 21.36 4.74
CA LYS A 12 11.02 21.22 5.30
C LYS A 12 11.95 20.37 4.44
N ALA A 13 11.39 19.39 3.72
CA ALA A 13 12.12 18.53 2.81
C ALA A 13 12.27 19.12 1.40
N GLU A 14 11.78 20.34 1.16
CA GLU A 14 11.83 21.04 -0.14
C GLU A 14 11.14 20.26 -1.28
N ILE A 15 10.12 19.46 -0.96
CA ILE A 15 9.35 18.70 -1.94
C ILE A 15 8.11 19.50 -2.34
N SER A 16 8.00 19.83 -3.64
CA SER A 16 6.97 20.74 -4.17
C SER A 16 5.90 20.07 -5.04
N ASN A 17 6.10 18.83 -5.49
CA ASN A 17 5.19 18.08 -6.35
C ASN A 17 4.17 17.24 -5.55
N ILE A 18 3.50 17.87 -4.59
CA ILE A 18 2.61 17.18 -3.64
C ILE A 18 1.29 17.94 -3.52
N ASP A 19 0.20 17.21 -3.75
CA ASP A 19 -1.16 17.67 -3.44
C ASP A 19 -1.72 16.88 -2.25
N ILE A 20 -2.04 17.58 -1.16
CA ILE A 20 -2.66 16.98 0.04
C ILE A 20 -4.17 17.23 -0.01
N LYS A 21 -4.95 16.14 0.02
CA LYS A 21 -6.42 16.20 0.01
C LYS A 21 -6.99 15.74 1.35
N MET A 22 -7.69 16.64 2.05
CA MET A 22 -8.49 16.29 3.24
C MET A 22 -9.80 15.63 2.80
N LYS A 23 -9.73 14.35 2.41
CA LYS A 23 -10.86 13.59 1.89
C LYS A 23 -10.79 12.13 2.35
N SER A 24 -11.95 11.53 2.61
CA SER A 24 -12.02 10.09 2.85
C SER A 24 -11.86 9.31 1.57
N ILE A 25 -10.81 8.49 1.50
CA ILE A 25 -10.53 7.56 0.39
C ILE A 25 -11.63 6.50 0.21
N TYR A 26 -12.37 6.18 1.28
CA TYR A 26 -13.53 5.28 1.23
C TYR A 26 -14.72 5.87 0.47
N LYS A 27 -14.70 7.17 0.14
CA LYS A 27 -15.71 7.83 -0.70
C LYS A 27 -15.29 7.91 -2.17
N GLY A 28 -14.08 7.47 -2.51
CA GLY A 28 -13.57 7.44 -3.88
C GLY A 28 -12.33 8.31 -4.11
N ILE A 29 -11.71 8.06 -5.26
CA ILE A 29 -10.48 8.70 -5.76
C ILE A 29 -10.86 9.57 -6.95
N ASP A 30 -10.46 10.83 -6.94
CA ASP A 30 -10.83 11.81 -7.99
C ASP A 30 -9.94 11.65 -9.23
N GLU A 31 -8.70 11.24 -9.01
CA GLU A 31 -7.69 11.04 -10.03
C GLU A 31 -8.02 9.85 -10.92
N LYS A 32 -7.53 9.91 -12.16
CA LYS A 32 -7.64 8.85 -13.16
C LYS A 32 -6.28 8.58 -13.76
N ASN A 33 -6.13 7.39 -14.32
CA ASN A 33 -4.91 6.93 -14.97
C ASN A 33 -3.68 7.01 -14.04
N LEU A 34 -3.85 6.60 -12.78
CA LEU A 34 -2.75 6.47 -11.83
C LEU A 34 -1.88 5.27 -12.18
N ASP A 35 -0.57 5.41 -12.00
CA ASP A 35 0.41 4.32 -12.18
C ASP A 35 0.54 3.46 -10.91
N LEU A 36 0.41 4.09 -9.74
CA LEU A 36 0.56 3.46 -8.43
C LEU A 36 -0.42 4.06 -7.42
N ILE A 37 -1.03 3.20 -6.61
CA ILE A 37 -1.76 3.57 -5.40
C ILE A 37 -1.17 2.76 -4.24
N VAL A 38 -0.78 3.43 -3.15
CA VAL A 38 -0.32 2.80 -1.92
C VAL A 38 -1.33 3.08 -0.80
N LEU A 39 -1.78 2.04 -0.12
CA LEU A 39 -2.75 2.11 0.97
C LEU A 39 -2.08 1.70 2.28
N ASP A 40 -2.12 2.60 3.25
CA ASP A 40 -1.84 2.33 4.66
C ASP A 40 -3.10 2.69 5.46
N LEU A 41 -4.01 1.73 5.54
CA LEU A 41 -5.38 1.90 6.04
C LEU A 41 -5.79 0.68 6.87
N PRO A 42 -6.74 0.83 7.83
CA PRO A 42 -7.25 -0.32 8.58
C PRO A 42 -8.11 -1.26 7.74
N GLU A 43 -8.78 -0.75 6.70
CA GLU A 43 -9.72 -1.51 5.86
C GLU A 43 -9.46 -1.29 4.35
N PRO A 44 -8.24 -1.60 3.84
CA PRO A 44 -7.84 -1.29 2.46
C PRO A 44 -8.74 -1.98 1.43
N TRP A 45 -9.37 -3.10 1.80
CA TRP A 45 -10.31 -3.84 0.95
C TRP A 45 -11.57 -3.06 0.55
N LYS A 46 -11.92 -1.98 1.27
CA LYS A 46 -13.06 -1.12 0.91
C LYS A 46 -12.73 -0.17 -0.26
N VAL A 47 -11.44 0.00 -0.58
CA VAL A 47 -10.97 0.97 -1.59
C VAL A 47 -10.70 0.30 -2.94
N ILE A 48 -10.66 -1.03 -3.02
CA ILE A 48 -10.24 -1.79 -4.22
C ILE A 48 -11.01 -1.34 -5.47
N GLU A 49 -12.34 -1.21 -5.42
CA GLU A 49 -13.12 -0.78 -6.58
C GLU A 49 -12.82 0.67 -7.00
N HIS A 50 -12.64 1.57 -6.04
CA HIS A 50 -12.24 2.95 -6.33
C HIS A 50 -10.83 3.01 -6.93
N ALA A 51 -9.89 2.21 -6.43
CA ALA A 51 -8.54 2.09 -6.94
C ALA A 51 -8.52 1.51 -8.35
N LYS A 52 -9.25 0.42 -8.59
CA LYS A 52 -9.38 -0.23 -9.90
C LYS A 52 -9.88 0.72 -10.99
N ASN A 53 -10.86 1.56 -10.66
CA ASN A 53 -11.41 2.58 -11.56
C ASN A 53 -10.47 3.77 -11.81
N SER A 54 -9.45 3.95 -10.97
CA SER A 54 -8.55 5.10 -11.00
C SER A 54 -7.17 4.74 -11.55
N LEU A 55 -6.78 3.46 -11.49
CA LEU A 55 -5.53 2.93 -12.05
C LEU A 55 -5.58 2.75 -13.57
N LYS A 56 -4.42 2.85 -14.21
CA LYS A 56 -4.18 2.32 -15.56
C LYS A 56 -4.17 0.79 -15.53
N ILE A 57 -4.53 0.14 -16.63
CA ILE A 57 -4.19 -1.27 -16.81
C ILE A 57 -2.65 -1.40 -16.76
N GLY A 58 -2.16 -2.36 -16.00
CA GLY A 58 -0.75 -2.55 -15.70
C GLY A 58 -0.24 -1.80 -14.48
N GLY A 59 -1.01 -0.85 -13.92
CA GLY A 59 -0.67 -0.11 -12.71
C GLY A 59 -0.77 -0.97 -11.43
N TYR A 60 -0.18 -0.48 -10.35
CA TYR A 60 -0.09 -1.20 -9.08
C TYR A 60 -1.00 -0.62 -8.00
N LEU A 61 -1.71 -1.50 -7.32
CA LEU A 61 -2.31 -1.25 -6.02
C LEU A 61 -1.49 -1.97 -4.96
N VAL A 62 -0.95 -1.25 -3.99
CA VAL A 62 -0.15 -1.79 -2.90
C VAL A 62 -0.85 -1.52 -1.59
N SER A 63 -0.94 -2.52 -0.71
CA SER A 63 -1.44 -2.35 0.64
C SER A 63 -0.40 -2.77 1.66
N TYR A 64 -0.20 -1.94 2.67
CA TYR A 64 0.50 -2.30 3.89
C TYR A 64 -0.53 -2.71 4.95
N SER A 65 -0.25 -3.75 5.74
CA SER A 65 -1.12 -4.18 6.84
C SER A 65 -0.33 -4.86 7.97
N PRO A 66 -0.58 -4.50 9.24
CA PRO A 66 0.12 -5.08 10.39
C PRO A 66 -0.38 -6.50 10.76
N SER A 67 -1.50 -6.96 10.19
CA SER A 67 -2.04 -8.30 10.45
C SER A 67 -2.14 -9.12 9.17
N ILE A 68 -1.84 -10.42 9.28
CA ILE A 68 -1.94 -11.36 8.17
C ILE A 68 -3.40 -11.56 7.75
N GLU A 69 -4.34 -11.49 8.70
CA GLU A 69 -5.78 -11.59 8.44
C GLU A 69 -6.29 -10.39 7.63
N GLN A 70 -5.82 -9.17 7.95
CA GLN A 70 -6.10 -7.98 7.14
C GLN A 70 -5.57 -8.13 5.72
N SER A 71 -4.33 -8.62 5.59
CA SER A 71 -3.67 -8.86 4.29
C SER A 71 -4.41 -9.91 3.47
N LYS A 72 -4.83 -11.02 4.10
CA LYS A 72 -5.62 -12.07 3.45
C LYS A 72 -6.97 -11.54 2.98
N LYS A 73 -7.66 -10.78 3.82
CA LYS A 73 -8.96 -10.16 3.48
C LYS A 73 -8.85 -9.16 2.32
N PHE A 74 -7.75 -8.43 2.25
CA PHE A 74 -7.44 -7.58 1.10
C PHE A 74 -7.19 -8.43 -0.15
N TYR A 75 -6.31 -9.42 -0.06
CA TYR A 75 -5.94 -10.30 -1.16
C TYR A 75 -7.16 -10.99 -1.80
N ASP A 76 -8.08 -11.52 -0.99
CA ASP A 76 -9.27 -12.24 -1.46
C ASP A 76 -10.24 -11.39 -2.29
N LYS A 77 -10.14 -10.06 -2.19
CA LYS A 77 -11.01 -9.12 -2.90
C LYS A 77 -10.36 -8.53 -4.16
N LEU A 78 -9.13 -8.90 -4.49
CA LEU A 78 -8.37 -8.38 -5.64
C LEU A 78 -8.77 -9.03 -6.98
N GLN A 79 -10.03 -8.90 -7.37
CA GLN A 79 -10.52 -9.41 -8.66
C GLN A 79 -9.99 -8.59 -9.84
N GLY A 80 -9.40 -9.24 -10.85
CA GLY A 80 -8.76 -8.57 -11.99
C GLY A 80 -7.33 -8.11 -11.74
N PHE A 81 -6.71 -8.56 -10.64
CA PHE A 81 -5.31 -8.29 -10.33
C PHE A 81 -4.49 -9.59 -10.29
N ILE A 82 -3.22 -9.49 -10.64
CA ILE A 82 -2.21 -10.48 -10.26
C ILE A 82 -1.54 -9.97 -8.98
N ALA A 83 -1.60 -10.74 -7.90
CA ALA A 83 -1.17 -10.27 -6.59
C ALA A 83 -0.19 -11.22 -5.90
N GLU A 84 0.69 -10.64 -5.10
CA GLU A 84 1.58 -11.36 -4.18
C GLU A 84 1.65 -10.61 -2.84
N THR A 85 1.84 -11.33 -1.75
CA THR A 85 2.02 -10.75 -0.41
C THR A 85 3.40 -11.11 0.12
N ARG A 86 4.12 -10.13 0.64
CA ARG A 86 5.46 -10.29 1.19
C ARG A 86 5.54 -9.74 2.60
N GLU A 87 6.40 -10.32 3.41
CA GLU A 87 6.83 -9.77 4.69
C GLU A 87 8.34 -9.51 4.59
N CYS A 88 8.80 -8.37 5.11
CA CYS A 88 10.22 -8.03 5.14
C CYS A 88 10.74 -8.09 6.57
N LEU A 89 11.78 -8.90 6.78
CA LEU A 89 12.50 -9.00 8.05
C LEU A 89 13.86 -8.32 7.92
N MET A 90 14.05 -7.21 8.62
CA MET A 90 15.34 -6.53 8.68
C MET A 90 16.15 -7.05 9.87
N ARG A 91 17.29 -7.69 9.58
CA ARG A 91 18.20 -8.22 10.60
C ARG A 91 19.49 -7.42 10.62
N GLU A 92 19.69 -6.68 11.70
CA GLU A 92 20.89 -5.88 11.89
C GLU A 92 22.10 -6.73 12.30
N TRP A 93 23.29 -6.30 11.84
CA TRP A 93 24.57 -6.92 12.14
C TRP A 93 25.47 -5.99 12.93
N ASP A 94 26.09 -6.54 13.99
CA ASP A 94 27.22 -5.93 14.68
C ASP A 94 28.46 -6.21 13.83
N MET A 95 28.91 -5.19 13.09
CA MET A 95 30.07 -5.29 12.20
C MET A 95 31.42 -5.29 12.94
N VAL A 96 31.44 -4.94 14.23
CA VAL A 96 32.66 -5.02 15.06
C VAL A 96 32.89 -6.47 15.49
N LYS A 97 31.81 -7.17 15.88
CA LYS A 97 31.86 -8.57 16.31
C LYS A 97 31.54 -9.57 15.20
N VAL A 98 31.20 -9.08 14.00
CA VAL A 98 30.85 -9.86 12.79
C VAL A 98 29.76 -10.89 13.08
N ARG A 99 28.66 -10.44 13.70
CA ARG A 99 27.51 -11.31 14.03
C ARG A 99 26.21 -10.52 14.04
N PRO A 100 25.03 -11.17 13.90
CA PRO A 100 23.76 -10.48 14.10
C PRO A 100 23.58 -10.02 15.54
N TYR A 101 22.82 -8.94 15.72
CA TYR A 101 22.35 -8.54 17.05
C TYR A 101 21.42 -9.61 17.64
N SER A 102 21.44 -9.72 18.97
CA SER A 102 20.67 -10.74 19.70
C SER A 102 19.17 -10.47 19.73
N ARG A 103 18.75 -9.22 19.53
CA ARG A 103 17.36 -8.81 19.43
C ARG A 103 17.13 -8.18 18.05
N MET A 104 15.96 -8.38 17.50
CA MET A 104 15.53 -7.76 16.25
C MET A 104 14.04 -7.43 16.32
N VAL A 105 13.60 -6.53 15.45
CA VAL A 105 12.17 -6.36 15.15
C VAL A 105 11.75 -7.54 14.28
N ALA A 106 11.00 -8.46 14.88
CA ALA A 106 10.58 -9.69 14.21
C ALA A 106 9.37 -9.50 13.28
N HIS A 107 8.68 -8.36 13.35
CA HIS A 107 7.54 -8.04 12.49
C HIS A 107 7.33 -6.54 12.39
N THR A 108 6.95 -6.06 11.22
CA THR A 108 6.51 -4.67 11.00
C THR A 108 5.12 -4.70 10.35
N GLY A 109 5.03 -5.33 9.19
CA GLY A 109 3.77 -5.56 8.50
C GLY A 109 3.96 -6.39 7.24
N PHE A 110 2.84 -6.77 6.66
CA PHE A 110 2.75 -7.43 5.36
C PHE A 110 2.49 -6.38 4.28
N ILE A 111 3.08 -6.61 3.11
CA ILE A 111 2.89 -5.77 1.92
C ILE A 111 2.31 -6.63 0.81
N THR A 112 1.08 -6.34 0.41
CA THR A 112 0.45 -6.96 -0.77
C THR A 112 0.64 -6.07 -1.97
N PHE A 113 1.31 -6.57 -3.00
CA PHE A 113 1.45 -5.94 -4.31
C PHE A 113 0.42 -6.54 -5.26
N ALA A 114 -0.39 -5.70 -5.91
CA ALA A 114 -1.43 -6.14 -6.83
C ALA A 114 -1.33 -5.37 -8.15
N ARG A 115 -1.00 -6.06 -9.24
CA ARG A 115 -0.95 -5.47 -10.59
C ARG A 115 -2.29 -5.62 -11.29
N LEU A 116 -2.90 -4.51 -11.69
CA LEU A 116 -4.18 -4.53 -12.41
C LEU A 116 -3.98 -5.09 -13.82
N VAL A 117 -4.64 -6.18 -14.15
CA VAL A 117 -4.59 -6.78 -15.50
C VAL A 117 -5.91 -6.64 -16.26
N GLU A 118 -7.03 -6.54 -15.54
CA GLU A 118 -8.35 -6.46 -16.16
C GLU A 118 -9.32 -5.63 -15.32
N LYS A 119 -9.99 -4.65 -15.96
CA LYS A 119 -10.99 -3.80 -15.29
C LYS A 119 -12.36 -4.49 -15.20
N GLU A 120 -12.78 -5.16 -16.25
CA GLU A 120 -14.09 -5.82 -16.33
C GLU A 120 -13.97 -7.31 -16.02
N TRP A 121 -13.59 -7.64 -14.78
CA TRP A 121 -13.45 -9.03 -14.36
C TRP A 121 -14.83 -9.70 -14.31
N LYS A 122 -15.13 -10.55 -15.29
CA LYS A 122 -16.26 -11.47 -15.24
C LYS A 122 -15.75 -12.77 -14.65
N GLN A 123 -16.37 -13.21 -13.55
CA GLN A 123 -16.06 -14.49 -12.92
C GLN A 123 -16.19 -15.59 -13.99
N LYS A 124 -15.06 -16.19 -14.40
CA LYS A 124 -15.09 -17.36 -15.29
C LYS A 124 -15.73 -18.50 -14.50
N LEU A 125 -16.94 -18.88 -14.90
CA LEU A 125 -17.67 -20.05 -14.41
C LEU A 125 -16.85 -21.32 -14.62
#